data_AF-A0A935MKS1-F1
#
_entry.id   AF-A0A935MKS1-F1
#
_cell.length_a   1.000
_cell.length_b   1.000
_cell.length_c   1.000
_cell.angle_alpha   90.00
_cell.angle_beta   90.00
_cell.angle_gamma   90.00
#
_symmetry.space_group_name_H-M   'P 1'
#
loop_
_entity.id
_entity.type
_entity.pdbx_description
1 polymer ?
#
loop_
_entity_poly.entity_id
_entity_poly.type
_entity_poly.pdbx_seq_one_letter_code
_entity_poly.pdbx_strand_id
1 'polypeptide(L)'
;MNGLMQQMDPHFRAHPARYTHTEEVVMDGQRRIQLNDNNLLQNKHIIGLAVIRKLTNSKSPSGRTIVSDVVMDAAFLTIRSGQRDTLRDFPIALASKKADGTAGVGEYMQLSIPGGIVPNSSYIQIADGVTITANESFVLVWYYLPDEDANCQNPL
;
A
#
# COMPACT_ATOMS: atom_id res chain seq x y z
N MET A 1 4.51 9.12 -30.10
CA MET A 1 5.11 8.55 -28.88
C MET A 1 3.98 7.88 -28.10
N ASN A 2 3.84 6.57 -28.28
CA ASN A 2 2.92 5.72 -27.52
C ASN A 2 3.60 5.32 -26.21
N GLY A 3 2.83 5.22 -25.12
CA GLY A 3 3.34 4.56 -23.93
C GLY A 3 2.51 4.78 -22.67
N LEU A 4 1.45 3.97 -22.54
CA LEU A 4 0.86 3.55 -21.27
C LEU A 4 0.22 4.67 -20.41
N MET A 5 -0.92 5.20 -20.87
CA MET A 5 -1.94 5.58 -19.89
C MET A 5 -2.36 4.31 -19.16
N GLN A 6 -2.12 4.31 -17.85
CA GLN A 6 -2.67 3.42 -16.83
C GLN A 6 -4.15 3.13 -17.10
N GLN A 7 -4.46 2.04 -17.80
CA GLN A 7 -5.83 1.54 -17.83
C GLN A 7 -6.04 0.74 -16.54
N MET A 8 -6.50 1.44 -15.51
CA MET A 8 -7.39 0.81 -14.53
C MET A 8 -8.44 0.05 -15.32
N ASP A 9 -8.63 -1.22 -15.01
CA ASP A 9 -9.75 -1.98 -15.55
C ASP A 9 -11.05 -1.17 -15.27
N PRO A 10 -11.85 -0.87 -16.32
CA PRO A 10 -13.01 0.00 -16.22
C PRO A 10 -14.02 -0.42 -15.14
N HIS A 11 -14.03 -1.69 -14.69
CA HIS A 11 -14.85 -2.14 -13.57
C HIS A 11 -14.53 -1.42 -12.24
N PHE A 12 -13.28 -1.00 -12.00
CA PHE A 12 -12.88 -0.35 -10.73
C PHE A 12 -13.29 1.11 -10.65
N ARG A 13 -13.56 1.77 -11.79
CA ARG A 13 -14.07 3.15 -11.80
C ARG A 13 -15.51 3.23 -11.29
N ALA A 14 -16.29 2.17 -11.43
CA ALA A 14 -17.71 2.18 -11.11
C ALA A 14 -18.01 1.93 -9.62
N HIS A 15 -17.18 1.15 -8.91
CA HIS A 15 -17.42 0.77 -7.50
C HIS A 15 -16.16 0.72 -6.62
N PRO A 16 -15.38 1.82 -6.52
CA PRO A 16 -14.10 1.81 -5.82
C PRO A 16 -14.21 1.39 -4.34
N ALA A 17 -15.28 1.78 -3.63
CA ALA A 17 -15.43 1.46 -2.21
C ALA A 17 -15.68 -0.03 -1.89
N ARG A 18 -16.19 -0.82 -2.84
CA ARG A 18 -16.48 -2.27 -2.61
C ARG A 18 -15.28 -3.16 -2.82
N TYR A 19 -14.30 -2.68 -3.60
CA TYR A 19 -13.11 -3.42 -4.00
C TYR A 19 -11.85 -2.75 -3.49
N THR A 20 -12.00 -2.02 -2.37
CA THR A 20 -10.90 -1.41 -1.66
C THR A 20 -10.92 -1.79 -0.19
N HIS A 21 -9.74 -1.80 0.40
CA HIS A 21 -9.58 -1.88 1.84
C HIS A 21 -8.54 -0.86 2.27
N THR A 22 -8.87 -0.11 3.31
CA THR A 22 -8.02 0.96 3.83
C THR A 22 -7.54 0.59 5.21
N GLU A 23 -6.23 0.67 5.43
CA GLU A 23 -5.63 0.52 6.76
C GLU A 23 -4.65 1.66 7.04
N GLU A 24 -4.63 2.12 8.29
CA GLU A 24 -3.65 3.08 8.76
C GLU A 24 -2.49 2.34 9.41
N VAL A 25 -1.28 2.72 9.03
CA VAL A 25 -0.04 2.23 9.61
C VAL A 25 0.56 3.34 10.45
N VAL A 26 0.82 3.05 11.72
CA VAL A 26 1.41 3.99 12.68
C VAL A 26 2.79 3.50 13.11
N MET A 27 3.83 4.24 12.74
CA MET A 27 5.25 4.00 13.00
C MET A 27 5.67 4.50 14.38
N ASP A 28 5.09 3.92 15.43
CA ASP A 28 5.32 4.30 16.84
C ASP A 28 6.75 3.96 17.34
N GLY A 29 7.78 4.57 16.73
CA GLY A 29 9.19 4.28 16.95
C GLY A 29 9.66 2.91 16.43
N GLN A 30 8.76 2.11 15.86
CA GLN A 30 9.07 0.77 15.37
C GLN A 30 9.63 0.81 13.95
N ARG A 31 10.73 0.07 13.71
CA ARG A 31 11.33 -0.10 12.37
C ARG A 31 10.59 -1.10 11.50
N ARG A 32 9.85 -2.02 12.10
CA ARG A 32 9.06 -3.04 11.39
C ARG A 32 7.68 -3.12 12.00
N ILE A 33 6.67 -3.08 11.15
CA ILE A 33 5.26 -3.15 11.52
C ILE A 33 4.61 -4.23 10.69
N GLN A 34 3.98 -5.18 11.36
CA GLN A 34 3.16 -6.17 10.68
C GLN A 34 1.90 -5.51 10.14
N LEU A 35 1.45 -5.95 8.96
CA LEU A 35 0.12 -5.54 8.51
C LEU A 35 -0.91 -6.10 9.48
N ASN A 36 -2.01 -5.37 9.67
CA ASN A 36 -3.06 -5.83 10.56
C ASN A 36 -3.57 -7.19 10.06
N ASP A 37 -3.92 -8.09 11.00
CA ASP A 37 -4.46 -9.40 10.68
C ASP A 37 -5.91 -9.29 10.19
N ASN A 38 -6.09 -8.59 9.07
CA ASN A 38 -7.37 -8.37 8.47
C ASN A 38 -7.66 -9.51 7.50
N ASN A 39 -8.49 -10.44 7.95
CA ASN A 39 -9.00 -11.57 7.15
C ASN A 39 -9.56 -11.14 5.78
N LEU A 40 -9.95 -9.86 5.62
CA LEU A 40 -10.43 -9.35 4.34
C LEU A 40 -9.41 -9.44 3.21
N LEU A 41 -8.11 -9.28 3.44
CA LEU A 41 -7.09 -9.35 2.38
C LEU A 41 -6.62 -10.79 2.10
N GLN A 42 -6.79 -11.70 3.06
CA GLN A 42 -6.19 -13.03 3.04
C GLN A 42 -6.57 -13.84 1.79
N ASN A 43 -7.81 -13.73 1.33
CA ASN A 43 -8.33 -14.51 0.20
C ASN A 43 -8.51 -13.68 -1.08
N LYS A 44 -7.96 -12.47 -1.14
CA LYS A 44 -8.18 -11.55 -2.25
C LYS A 44 -7.02 -11.56 -3.22
N HIS A 45 -7.35 -11.50 -4.51
CA HIS A 45 -6.37 -11.16 -5.53
C HIS A 45 -6.16 -9.64 -5.49
N ILE A 46 -4.99 -9.21 -5.01
CA ILE A 46 -4.63 -7.78 -4.95
C ILE A 46 -4.13 -7.35 -6.32
N ILE A 47 -4.77 -6.32 -6.86
CA ILE A 47 -4.47 -5.76 -8.18
C ILE A 47 -3.79 -4.39 -8.09
N GLY A 48 -3.79 -3.79 -6.91
CA GLY A 48 -3.10 -2.53 -6.73
C GLY A 48 -3.04 -2.04 -5.31
N LEU A 49 -2.25 -0.99 -5.16
CA LEU A 49 -2.01 -0.28 -3.91
C LEU A 49 -1.93 1.21 -4.20
N ALA A 50 -2.53 2.02 -3.33
CA ALA A 50 -2.22 3.43 -3.20
C ALA A 50 -1.85 3.73 -1.75
N VAL A 51 -1.04 4.75 -1.56
CA VAL A 51 -0.57 5.19 -0.25
C VAL A 51 -0.91 6.66 -0.08
N ILE A 52 -1.59 6.99 1.01
CA ILE A 52 -1.96 8.35 1.35
C ILE A 52 -1.06 8.81 2.50
N ARG A 53 -0.29 9.88 2.24
CA ARG A 53 0.52 10.53 3.26
C ARG A 53 -0.38 11.23 4.28
N LYS A 54 -0.19 10.97 5.58
CA LYS A 54 -0.74 11.83 6.63
C LYS A 54 0.34 12.84 7.01
N LEU A 55 0.12 14.10 6.63
CA LEU A 55 1.00 15.18 7.03
C LEU A 55 0.87 15.42 8.54
N THR A 56 1.85 15.02 9.32
CA THR A 56 2.00 15.48 10.70
C THR A 56 2.45 16.95 10.66
N ASN A 57 1.59 17.85 11.16
CA ASN A 57 1.82 19.30 11.22
C ASN A 57 2.91 19.70 12.24
N SER A 58 4.02 18.97 12.33
CA SER A 58 5.17 19.37 13.15
C SER A 58 6.05 20.33 12.36
N LYS A 59 5.78 21.64 12.48
CA LYS A 59 6.73 22.68 12.06
C LYS A 59 7.93 22.63 13.01
N SER A 60 9.12 22.34 12.50
CA SER A 60 10.35 22.59 13.25
C SER A 60 10.59 24.11 13.34
N PRO A 61 11.18 24.63 14.43
CA PRO A 61 11.52 26.05 14.54
C PRO A 61 12.44 26.58 13.43
N SER A 62 13.10 25.69 12.70
CA SER A 62 14.02 25.97 11.59
C SER A 62 13.39 25.83 10.19
N GLY A 63 12.06 25.70 10.09
CA GLY A 63 11.35 25.80 8.81
C GLY A 63 11.51 24.61 7.85
N ARG A 64 12.01 23.47 8.35
CA ARG A 64 12.10 22.23 7.58
C ARG A 64 11.39 21.10 8.33
N THR A 65 10.18 20.79 7.91
CA THR A 65 9.47 19.57 8.26
C THR A 65 9.94 18.49 7.29
N ILE A 66 10.88 17.64 7.71
CA ILE A 66 11.54 16.63 6.83
C ILE A 66 11.33 15.19 7.32
N VAL A 67 10.80 14.96 8.52
CA VAL A 67 10.89 13.63 9.13
C VAL A 67 9.87 12.62 8.57
N SER A 68 8.67 13.06 8.18
CA SER A 68 7.66 12.16 7.58
C SER A 68 8.02 11.69 6.15
N ASP A 69 8.68 12.54 5.36
CA ASP A 69 9.04 12.18 3.98
C ASP A 69 10.16 11.16 3.93
N VAL A 70 11.16 11.29 4.81
CA VAL A 70 12.31 10.36 4.86
C VAL A 70 11.87 8.96 5.28
N VAL A 71 10.97 8.84 6.26
CA VAL A 71 10.48 7.52 6.69
C VAL A 71 9.68 6.85 5.58
N MET A 72 8.79 7.58 4.91
CA MET A 72 8.04 7.02 3.78
C MET A 72 8.92 6.64 2.60
N ASP A 73 9.90 7.49 2.26
CA ASP A 73 10.84 7.25 1.17
C ASP A 73 11.80 6.09 1.47
N ALA A 74 11.99 5.76 2.75
CA ALA A 74 12.79 4.62 3.22
C ALA A 74 11.95 3.41 3.65
N ALA A 75 10.63 3.44 3.43
CA ALA A 75 9.74 2.34 3.81
C ALA A 75 9.58 1.33 2.66
N PHE A 76 9.68 0.06 3.02
CA PHE A 76 9.53 -1.07 2.10
C PHE A 76 8.44 -2.02 2.58
N LEU A 77 7.57 -2.42 1.65
CA LEU A 77 6.49 -3.36 1.87
C LEU A 77 6.93 -4.77 1.46
N THR A 78 6.72 -5.74 2.35
CA THR A 78 6.82 -7.17 2.04
C THR A 78 5.48 -7.84 2.28
N ILE A 79 4.93 -8.47 1.24
CA ILE A 79 3.72 -9.28 1.28
C ILE A 79 4.11 -10.75 1.16
N ARG A 80 3.52 -11.57 2.03
CA ARG A 80 3.71 -13.01 2.06
C ARG A 80 2.45 -13.76 1.68
N SER A 81 2.64 -14.88 0.99
CA SER A 81 1.63 -15.92 0.81
C SER A 81 2.20 -17.26 1.27
N GLY A 82 1.64 -17.81 2.35
CA GLY A 82 2.20 -18.95 3.04
C GLY A 82 3.63 -18.68 3.52
N GLN A 83 4.59 -19.45 3.00
CA GLN A 83 6.03 -19.34 3.33
C GLN A 83 6.83 -18.53 2.29
N ARG A 84 6.18 -17.94 1.27
CA ARG A 84 6.85 -17.22 0.18
C ARG A 84 6.57 -15.73 0.28
N ASP A 85 7.60 -14.93 0.03
CA ASP A 85 7.45 -13.49 -0.21
C ASP A 85 6.93 -13.30 -1.65
N THR A 86 5.67 -12.90 -1.79
CA THR A 86 5.02 -12.65 -3.10
C THR A 86 5.27 -11.23 -3.59
N LEU A 87 5.47 -10.30 -2.66
CA LEU A 87 6.04 -8.99 -2.93
C LEU A 87 7.13 -8.78 -1.89
N ARG A 88 8.34 -8.45 -2.32
CA ARG A 88 9.48 -8.27 -1.42
C ARG A 88 10.09 -6.90 -1.59
N ASP A 89 10.32 -6.24 -0.46
CA ASP A 89 11.03 -4.97 -0.37
C ASP A 89 10.51 -3.90 -1.37
N PHE A 90 9.18 -3.85 -1.56
CA PHE A 90 8.56 -2.90 -2.48
C PHE A 90 8.60 -1.48 -1.91
N PRO A 91 9.20 -0.49 -2.60
CA PRO A 91 9.30 0.86 -2.06
C PRO A 91 7.93 1.54 -1.97
N ILE A 92 7.45 1.82 -0.76
CA ILE A 92 6.13 2.40 -0.50
C ILE A 92 5.98 3.77 -1.17
N ALA A 93 7.08 4.53 -1.26
CA ALA A 93 7.06 5.84 -1.88
C ALA A 93 6.60 5.83 -3.34
N LEU A 94 6.80 4.74 -4.09
CA LEU A 94 6.29 4.61 -5.46
C LEU A 94 4.76 4.67 -5.51
N ALA A 95 4.10 4.06 -4.52
CA ALA A 95 2.65 4.07 -4.39
C ALA A 95 2.11 5.30 -3.65
N SER A 96 2.96 6.26 -3.29
CA SER A 96 2.59 7.52 -2.60
C SER A 96 2.70 8.78 -3.47
N LYS A 97 3.29 8.64 -4.66
CA LYS A 97 3.55 9.75 -5.58
C LYS A 97 2.43 9.87 -6.60
N LYS A 98 2.09 11.12 -6.96
CA LYS A 98 1.27 11.42 -8.15
C LYS A 98 2.13 11.29 -9.42
N ALA A 99 1.50 11.21 -10.60
CA ALA A 99 2.20 11.13 -11.90
C ALA A 99 3.17 12.29 -12.14
N ASP A 100 2.89 13.45 -11.55
CA ASP A 100 3.73 14.65 -11.63
C ASP A 100 4.93 14.63 -10.64
N GLY A 101 5.13 13.52 -9.92
CA GLY A 101 6.21 13.35 -8.96
C GLY A 101 6.00 14.08 -7.63
N THR A 102 4.86 14.74 -7.43
CA THR A 102 4.54 15.42 -6.16
C THR A 102 4.06 14.45 -5.09
N ALA A 103 4.39 14.75 -3.84
CA ALA A 103 3.91 14.02 -2.68
C ALA A 103 2.39 14.26 -2.50
N GLY A 104 1.58 13.19 -2.31
CA GLY A 104 0.13 13.32 -2.15
C GLY A 104 -0.58 12.00 -1.91
N VAL A 105 -1.89 11.95 -2.22
CA VAL A 105 -2.58 10.66 -2.47
C VAL A 105 -1.85 10.02 -3.63
N GLY A 106 -1.16 8.91 -3.37
CA GLY A 106 -0.44 8.23 -4.44
C GLY A 106 -1.39 7.73 -5.50
N GLU A 107 -0.88 7.69 -6.74
CA GLU A 107 -1.62 7.06 -7.82
C GLU A 107 -1.71 5.55 -7.62
N TYR A 108 -2.75 4.98 -8.21
CA TYR A 108 -2.93 3.54 -8.25
C TYR A 108 -1.67 2.88 -8.84
N MET A 109 -0.96 2.14 -8.00
CA MET A 109 0.11 1.27 -8.46
C MET A 109 -0.48 -0.09 -8.73
N GLN A 110 -0.37 -0.53 -9.99
CA GLN A 110 -0.79 -1.86 -10.36
C GLN A 110 0.14 -2.91 -9.73
N LEU A 111 -0.46 -3.82 -8.99
CA LEU A 111 0.15 -5.01 -8.45
C LEU A 111 -0.56 -6.23 -9.06
N SER A 112 0.05 -7.40 -8.95
CA SER A 112 -0.66 -8.66 -9.20
C SER A 112 -0.16 -9.66 -8.18
N ILE A 113 -0.87 -9.70 -7.05
CA ILE A 113 -0.59 -10.64 -5.97
C ILE A 113 -1.78 -11.59 -5.90
N PRO A 114 -1.60 -12.87 -6.29
CA PRO A 114 -2.67 -13.84 -6.21
C PRO A 114 -3.14 -14.01 -4.76
N GLY A 115 -4.37 -14.51 -4.59
CA GLY A 115 -4.94 -14.77 -3.27
C GLY A 115 -4.08 -15.67 -2.38
N GLY A 116 -4.38 -15.70 -1.09
CA GLY A 116 -3.62 -16.43 -0.08
C GLY A 116 -2.54 -15.58 0.59
N ILE A 117 -2.70 -14.25 0.59
CA ILE A 117 -1.86 -13.35 1.39
C ILE A 117 -2.03 -13.72 2.87
N VAL A 118 -0.95 -13.62 3.64
CA VAL A 118 -0.97 -13.84 5.09
C VAL A 118 -0.61 -12.49 5.74
N PRO A 119 -1.62 -11.62 6.03
CA PRO A 119 -1.38 -10.24 6.45
C PRO A 119 -0.50 -10.13 7.69
N ASN A 120 -0.75 -10.96 8.71
CA ASN A 120 0.04 -10.97 9.95
C ASN A 120 1.52 -11.38 9.77
N SER A 121 1.87 -12.02 8.67
CA SER A 121 3.26 -12.34 8.31
C SER A 121 3.87 -11.35 7.31
N SER A 122 3.03 -10.50 6.72
CA SER A 122 3.40 -9.39 5.86
C SER A 122 3.75 -8.18 6.72
N TYR A 123 4.65 -7.33 6.24
CA TYR A 123 5.14 -6.22 7.05
C TYR A 123 5.64 -5.06 6.20
N ILE A 124 5.72 -3.92 6.85
CA ILE A 124 6.44 -2.75 6.38
C ILE A 124 7.71 -2.61 7.22
N GLN A 125 8.82 -2.34 6.55
CA GLN A 125 10.12 -2.15 7.17
C GLN A 125 10.73 -0.82 6.72
N ILE A 126 11.28 -0.08 7.68
CA ILE A 126 12.04 1.14 7.44
C ILE A 126 13.53 0.79 7.34
N ALA A 127 14.23 1.37 6.36
CA ALA A 127 15.67 1.22 6.19
C ALA A 127 16.45 1.60 7.45
N ASP A 128 17.59 0.93 7.66
CA ASP A 128 18.53 1.29 8.71
C ASP A 128 19.07 2.72 8.53
N GLY A 129 19.41 3.38 9.64
CA GLY A 129 19.94 4.74 9.63
C GLY A 129 18.89 5.86 9.53
N VAL A 130 17.62 5.52 9.34
CA VAL A 130 16.52 6.49 9.39
C VAL A 130 16.04 6.68 10.84
N THR A 131 15.89 7.95 11.25
CA THR A 131 15.27 8.34 12.52
C THR A 131 13.76 8.32 12.37
N ILE A 132 13.08 7.50 13.17
CA ILE A 132 11.62 7.39 13.20
C ILE A 132 11.13 8.19 14.40
N THR A 133 10.32 9.22 14.17
CA THR A 133 9.68 9.94 15.27
C THR A 133 8.35 9.30 15.65
N ALA A 134 7.94 9.48 16.91
CA ALA A 134 6.67 8.94 17.40
C ALA A 134 5.48 9.52 16.61
N ASN A 135 4.46 8.69 16.40
CA ASN A 135 3.20 9.03 15.73
C ASN A 135 3.29 9.35 14.22
N GLU A 136 4.37 8.94 13.55
CA GLU A 136 4.37 8.98 12.09
C GLU A 136 3.38 7.94 11.54
N SER A 137 2.58 8.34 10.55
CA SER A 137 1.57 7.45 10.00
C SER A 137 1.33 7.69 8.52
N PHE A 138 0.83 6.66 7.86
CA PHE A 138 0.29 6.75 6.50
C PHE A 138 -0.82 5.74 6.34
N VAL A 139 -1.59 5.89 5.28
CA VAL A 139 -2.74 5.04 5.00
C VAL A 139 -2.46 4.24 3.75
N LEU A 140 -2.61 2.93 3.82
CA LEU A 140 -2.61 2.04 2.68
C LEU A 140 -4.03 1.87 2.17
N VAL A 141 -4.20 1.92 0.86
CA VAL A 141 -5.45 1.62 0.16
C VAL A 141 -5.18 0.48 -0.80
N TRP A 142 -5.62 -0.71 -0.41
CA TRP A 142 -5.54 -1.92 -1.20
C TRP A 142 -6.68 -1.97 -2.21
N TYR A 143 -6.39 -2.40 -3.42
CA TYR A 143 -7.38 -2.68 -4.46
C TYR A 143 -7.35 -4.17 -4.78
N TYR A 144 -8.52 -4.80 -4.82
CA TYR A 144 -8.63 -6.24 -5.06
C TYR A 144 -9.72 -6.59 -6.05
N LEU A 145 -9.59 -7.74 -6.72
CA LEU A 145 -10.68 -8.28 -7.53
C LEU A 145 -11.88 -8.63 -6.64
N PRO A 146 -13.13 -8.52 -7.14
CA PRO A 146 -14.24 -9.24 -6.54
C PRO A 146 -13.84 -10.69 -6.30
N ASP A 147 -14.37 -11.30 -5.24
CA ASP A 147 -14.35 -12.76 -5.18
C ASP A 147 -15.04 -13.19 -6.47
N GLU A 148 -14.34 -13.93 -7.34
CA GLU A 148 -15.05 -14.61 -8.42
C GLU A 148 -16.13 -15.42 -7.72
N ASP A 149 -17.40 -15.08 -7.99
CA ASP A 149 -18.50 -15.92 -7.59
C ASP A 149 -18.07 -17.34 -7.95
N ALA A 150 -18.10 -18.24 -6.97
CA ALA A 150 -17.91 -19.68 -7.15
C ALA A 150 -18.94 -20.32 -8.13
N ASN A 151 -19.64 -19.50 -8.93
CA ASN A 151 -20.74 -19.83 -9.81
C ASN A 151 -20.51 -19.43 -11.29
N CYS A 152 -19.35 -18.90 -11.68
CA CYS A 152 -19.03 -18.73 -13.12
C CYS A 152 -18.38 -19.99 -13.73
N GLN A 153 -18.59 -21.16 -13.14
CA GLN A 153 -18.36 -22.47 -13.77
C GLN A 153 -19.70 -23.16 -14.09
N ASN A 154 -20.42 -22.65 -15.08
CA ASN A 154 -21.21 -23.48 -15.99
C ASN A 154 -21.76 -22.64 -17.14
N PRO A 155 -21.14 -22.67 -18.33
CA PRO A 155 -21.92 -22.51 -19.54
C PRO A 155 -22.71 -23.81 -19.75
N LEU A 156 -24.04 -23.73 -19.63
CA LEU A 156 -24.93 -24.70 -20.28
C LEU A 156 -24.79 -24.59 -21.81
#